data_AF-A0A9X8VEV7-F1
#
_entry.id   AF-A0A9X8VEV7-F1
#
_cell.length_a   1.000
_cell.length_b   1.000
_cell.length_c   1.000
_cell.angle_alpha   90.00
_cell.angle_beta   90.00
_cell.angle_gamma   90.00
#
_symmetry.space_group_name_H-M   'P 1'
#
loop_
_entity.id
_entity.type
_entity.pdbx_description
1 polymer ?
#
loop_
_entity_poly.entity_id
_entity_poly.type
_entity_poly.pdbx_seq_one_letter_code
_entity_poly.pdbx_strand_id
1 'polypeptide(L)' 'MLSSLLAVFIGGGVGSVLRWAVSMKMNPLNAHIPLGTLMVNLIGGFIIGLAMAIFTRMTHLD' A
#
# COMPACT_ATOMS: atom_id res chain seq x y z
N MET A 1 3.81 -1.42 -22.61
CA MET A 1 4.96 -1.78 -21.73
C MET A 1 5.46 -0.60 -20.91
N LEU A 2 5.84 0.53 -21.54
CA LEU A 2 6.29 1.72 -20.78
C LEU A 2 5.23 2.27 -19.81
N SER A 3 3.96 2.33 -20.22
CA SER A 3 2.88 2.81 -19.35
C SER A 3 2.68 1.93 -18.10
N SER A 4 2.77 0.61 -18.26
CA SER A 4 2.71 -0.34 -17.15
C SER A 4 3.92 -0.20 -16.22
N LEU A 5 5.11 0.00 -16.79
CA LEU A 5 6.33 0.27 -16.01
C LEU A 5 6.17 1.53 -15.17
N LEU A 6 5.66 2.62 -15.75
CA LEU A 6 5.43 3.87 -15.04
C LEU A 6 4.38 3.70 -13.93
N ALA A 7 3.31 2.95 -14.18
CA ALA A 7 2.30 2.67 -13.16
C ALA A 7 2.88 1.93 -11.95
N VAL A 8 3.70 0.90 -12.18
CA VAL A 8 4.38 0.15 -11.11
C VAL A 8 5.41 1.03 -10.39
N PHE A 9 6.19 1.80 -11.14
CA PHE A 9 7.20 2.67 -10.57
C PHE A 9 6.59 3.76 -9.67
N ILE A 10 5.55 4.44 -10.15
CA ILE A 10 4.88 5.50 -9.39
C ILE A 10 4.15 4.88 -8.19
N GLY A 11 3.35 3.84 -8.38
CA GLY A 11 2.61 3.20 -7.29
C GLY A 11 3.53 2.60 -6.22
N GLY A 12 4.54 1.84 -6.64
CA GLY A 12 5.52 1.23 -5.74
C GLY A 12 6.43 2.25 -5.05
N GLY A 13 6.85 3.30 -5.78
CA GLY A 13 7.63 4.41 -5.24
C GLY A 13 6.87 5.18 -4.15
N VAL A 14 5.65 5.62 -4.46
CA VAL A 14 4.78 6.32 -3.50
C VAL A 14 4.49 5.43 -2.28
N GLY A 15 4.14 4.16 -2.49
CA GLY A 15 3.90 3.22 -1.39
C GLY A 15 5.14 3.02 -0.50
N SER A 16 6.33 2.96 -1.09
CA SER A 16 7.59 2.81 -0.34
C SER A 16 7.92 4.04 0.50
N VAL A 17 7.73 5.25 -0.04
CA VAL A 17 7.96 6.51 0.70
C VAL A 17 6.96 6.65 1.85
N LEU A 18 5.67 6.37 1.62
CA LEU A 18 4.64 6.39 2.66
C LEU A 18 4.97 5.40 3.78
N ARG A 19 5.36 4.17 3.41
CA ARG A 19 5.77 3.15 4.38
C ARG A 19 6.94 3.65 5.24
N TRP A 20 7.95 4.23 4.63
CA TRP A 20 9.11 4.78 5.33
C TRP A 20 8.71 5.89 6.32
N ALA A 21 7.93 6.86 5.88
CA ALA A 21 7.49 7.98 6.70
C ALA A 21 6.68 7.53 7.93
N VAL A 22 5.71 6.62 7.72
CA VAL A 22 4.89 6.06 8.82
C VAL A 22 5.76 5.23 9.78
N SER A 23 6.65 4.39 9.24
CA SER A 23 7.53 3.55 10.03
C SER A 23 8.46 4.38 10.93
N MET A 24 9.04 5.48 10.41
CA MET A 24 9.89 6.36 11.22
C MET A 24 9.14 7.00 12.38
N LYS A 25 7.89 7.41 12.17
CA LYS A 25 7.11 8.10 13.21
C LYS A 25 6.53 7.14 14.25
N MET A 26 6.07 5.96 13.82
CA MET A 26 5.23 5.09 14.64
C MET A 26 5.95 3.85 15.19
N ASN A 27 6.98 3.33 14.52
CA ASN A 27 7.71 2.16 15.04
C ASN A 27 8.38 2.44 16.40
N PRO A 28 8.93 3.63 16.68
CA PRO A 28 9.51 3.91 18.00
C PRO A 28 8.49 4.06 19.13
N LEU A 29 7.18 4.18 18.83
CA LEU A 29 6.15 4.41 19.85
C LEU A 29 5.91 3.18 20.75
N ASN A 30 6.29 1.99 20.28
CA ASN A 30 6.17 0.76 21.06
C ASN A 30 7.38 -0.13 20.79
N ALA A 31 8.11 -0.48 21.85
CA ALA A 31 9.34 -1.27 21.74
C ALA A 31 9.12 -2.75 21.39
N HIS A 32 7.93 -3.30 21.66
CA HIS A 32 7.63 -4.71 21.44
C HIS A 32 6.99 -4.97 20.08
N ILE A 33 6.20 -4.01 19.58
CA ILE A 33 5.46 -4.14 18.32
C ILE A 33 5.72 -2.91 17.46
N PRO A 34 6.31 -3.06 16.26
CA PRO A 34 6.51 -1.96 15.33
C PRO A 34 5.17 -1.51 14.74
N LEU A 35 4.49 -0.58 15.43
CA LEU A 35 3.14 -0.13 15.10
C LEU A 35 3.03 0.46 13.70
N GLY A 36 4.05 1.18 13.23
CA GLY A 36 4.07 1.73 11.87
C GLY A 36 4.05 0.63 10.82
N THR A 37 4.88 -0.39 10.98
CA THR A 37 4.91 -1.57 10.10
C THR A 37 3.60 -2.34 10.12
N LEU A 38 2.97 -2.50 11.29
CA LEU A 38 1.66 -3.15 11.38
C LEU A 38 0.58 -2.34 10.63
N MET A 39 0.52 -1.03 10.88
CA MET A 39 -0.48 -0.15 10.28
C MET A 39 -0.42 -0.14 8.75
N VAL A 40 0.77 0.01 8.16
CA VAL A 40 0.94 0.02 6.70
C VAL A 40 0.52 -1.30 6.06
N ASN A 41 0.74 -2.44 6.73
CA ASN A 41 0.29 -3.75 6.22
C ASN A 41 -1.24 -3.89 6.28
N LEU A 42 -1.87 -3.49 7.39
CA LEU A 42 -3.32 -3.54 7.52
C LEU A 42 -4.02 -2.63 6.51
N ILE A 43 -3.53 -1.40 6.34
CA ILE A 43 -4.06 -0.44 5.37
C ILE A 43 -3.82 -0.96 3.94
N GLY A 44 -2.63 -1.46 3.63
CA GLY A 44 -2.31 -2.02 2.31
C GLY A 44 -3.19 -3.22 1.95
N GLY A 45 -3.37 -4.15 2.90
CA GLY A 45 -4.26 -5.30 2.72
C GLY A 45 -5.72 -4.89 2.51
N PHE A 46 -6.20 -3.90 3.27
CA PHE A 46 -7.55 -3.36 3.08
C PHE A 46 -7.74 -2.71 1.71
N ILE A 47 -6.78 -1.89 1.26
CA ILE A 47 -6.81 -1.25 -0.07
C ILE A 47 -6.85 -2.31 -1.18
N ILE A 48 -6.02 -3.36 -1.09
CA ILE A 48 -6.02 -4.45 -2.08
C ILE A 48 -7.35 -5.21 -2.07
N GLY A 49 -7.90 -5.52 -0.89
CA GLY A 49 -9.20 -6.19 -0.77
C GLY A 49 -10.35 -5.35 -1.36
N LEU A 50 -10.33 -4.04 -1.12
CA LEU A 50 -11.29 -3.11 -1.72
C LEU A 50 -11.13 -3.04 -3.24
N ALA A 51 -9.88 -2.91 -3.72
CA ALA A 51 -9.58 -2.88 -5.15
C ALA A 51 -10.08 -4.15 -5.85
N MET A 52 -9.85 -5.33 -5.25
CA MET A 52 -10.40 -6.59 -5.75
C MET A 52 -11.93 -6.54 -5.83
N ALA A 53 -12.62 -6.15 -4.75
CA ALA A 53 -14.08 -6.10 -4.73
C ALA A 53 -14.67 -5.15 -5.78
N ILE A 54 -14.01 -4.02 -6.04
CA ILE A 54 -14.43 -3.05 -7.06
C ILE A 54 -14.13 -3.58 -8.46
N PHE A 55 -12.91 -4.05 -8.74
CA PHE A 55 -12.53 -4.54 -10.07
C PHE A 55 -13.34 -5.79 -10.48
N THR A 56 -13.67 -6.68 -9.54
CA THR A 56 -14.56 -7.81 -9.82
C THR A 56 -15.99 -7.37 -10.18
N ARG A 57 -16.44 -6.18 -9.77
CA ARG A 57 -17.75 -5.62 -10.15
C ARG A 57 -17.69 -4.79 -11.43
N MET A 58 -16.50 -4.37 -11.85
CA MET A 58 -16.27 -3.60 -13.07
C MET A 58 -15.78 -4.51 -14.20
N THR A 59 -16.52 -5.59 -14.47
CA THR A 59 -16.20 -6.59 -15.51
C THR A 59 -16.30 -6.09 -16.95
N HIS A 60 -16.59 -4.81 -17.16
CA HIS A 60 -16.75 -4.20 -18.48
C HIS A 60 -15.51 -3.41 -18.94
N LEU A 61 -14.42 -3.45 -18.17
CA LEU A 61 -13.16 -2.73 -18.42
C LEU A 61 -12.05 -3.60 -19.04
N ASP A 62 -12.41 -4.70 -19.72
CA ASP A 62 -11.46 -5.50 -20.52
C ASP A 62 -11.00 -4.77 -21.79
#